data_AF-Q0RI03-F1
#
_entry.id   AF-Q0RI03-F1
#
_cell.length_a   1.000
_cell.length_b   1.000
_cell.length_c   1.000
_cell.angle_alpha   90.00
_cell.angle_beta   90.00
_cell.angle_gamma   90.00
#
_symmetry.space_group_name_H-M   'P 1'
#
loop_
_entity.id
_entity.type
_entity.pdbx_description
1 polymer ?
#
loop_
_entity_poly.entity_id
_entity_poly.type
_entity_poly.pdbx_seq_one_letter_code
_entity_poly.pdbx_strand_id
1 'polypeptide(L)'
;MPVGPTSDRGGAAAAAAESPRGLGLGLSDGASSRDARSPGEAPRLEGRLGKIYDESLPTPAGRAFFEVTDERLRQSALTTRPRPDFYTADLHGNSAGFRVGEEKLGAADLADLIRVDETWQSRSVRLLSCSTGAGRRPIAQGLANELGVRVEAPTGPVWVNHRGVPVVDSVETRSWYGAKATEEGSWRSFDPDRPGK
;
A
#
# COMPACT_ATOMS: atom_id res chain seq x y z
N MET A 1 -43.86 52.52 -1.17
CA MET A 1 -44.95 52.26 -2.13
C MET A 1 -44.64 53.03 -3.40
N PRO A 2 -44.78 52.48 -4.63
CA PRO A 2 -45.54 51.30 -5.09
C PRO A 2 -44.64 50.06 -5.35
N VAL A 3 -45.02 48.81 -5.04
CA VAL A 3 -45.97 47.82 -5.63
C VAL A 3 -45.57 47.25 -7.01
N GLY A 4 -45.53 45.91 -7.09
CA GLY A 4 -44.99 45.08 -8.18
C GLY A 4 -45.85 44.96 -9.44
N PRO A 5 -45.66 43.87 -10.21
CA PRO A 5 -46.59 42.75 -10.00
C PRO A 5 -45.94 41.36 -9.93
N THR A 6 -46.75 40.47 -9.33
CA THR A 6 -46.63 39.03 -9.18
C THR A 6 -47.10 38.26 -10.42
N SER A 7 -46.84 36.94 -10.35
CA SER A 7 -47.61 35.81 -10.89
C SER A 7 -47.02 35.13 -12.13
N ASP A 8 -47.15 33.82 -12.34
CA ASP A 8 -47.53 32.63 -11.57
C ASP A 8 -47.53 31.47 -12.61
N ARG A 9 -47.56 30.23 -12.13
CA ARG A 9 -47.90 28.97 -12.83
C ARG A 9 -46.79 28.31 -13.66
N GLY A 10 -46.60 27.00 -13.58
CA GLY A 10 -47.31 25.92 -12.90
C GLY A 10 -46.35 24.75 -12.79
N GLY A 11 -46.40 23.93 -11.75
CA GLY A 11 -47.36 22.82 -11.62
C GLY A 11 -46.55 21.53 -11.77
N ALA A 12 -46.23 20.83 -10.68
CA ALA A 12 -47.05 19.76 -10.09
C ALA A 12 -47.10 18.51 -11.00
N ALA A 13 -46.97 17.28 -10.54
CA ALA A 13 -46.69 16.65 -9.26
C ALA A 13 -46.70 15.13 -9.54
N ALA A 14 -46.05 14.35 -8.65
CA ALA A 14 -46.48 13.01 -8.20
C ALA A 14 -46.61 11.88 -9.27
N ALA A 15 -46.55 10.58 -8.98
CA ALA A 15 -46.19 9.72 -7.87
C ALA A 15 -46.15 8.30 -8.50
N ALA A 16 -45.16 7.47 -8.17
CA ALA A 16 -45.31 6.22 -7.42
C ALA A 16 -45.65 4.94 -8.22
N ALA A 17 -44.80 3.92 -7.97
CA ALA A 17 -45.03 2.46 -7.98
C ALA A 17 -45.50 1.82 -9.33
N GLU A 18 -45.18 0.59 -9.74
CA GLU A 18 -44.90 -0.69 -9.07
C GLU A 18 -44.03 -1.60 -9.99
N SER A 19 -43.54 -2.71 -9.43
CA SER A 19 -42.84 -3.80 -10.13
C SER A 19 -43.77 -4.65 -11.03
N PRO A 20 -43.18 -5.44 -11.95
CA PRO A 20 -43.69 -6.79 -12.22
C PRO A 20 -42.60 -7.88 -12.09
N ARG A 21 -43.04 -9.08 -11.71
CA ARG A 21 -42.28 -10.34 -11.75
C ARG A 21 -42.40 -10.98 -13.14
N GLY A 22 -41.34 -11.66 -13.59
CA GLY A 22 -41.48 -12.86 -14.45
C GLY A 22 -40.42 -13.08 -15.55
N LEU A 23 -39.49 -14.01 -15.25
CA LEU A 23 -38.91 -15.05 -16.13
C LEU A 23 -38.07 -14.68 -17.37
N GLY A 24 -36.81 -15.15 -17.41
CA GLY A 24 -36.04 -15.27 -18.64
C GLY A 24 -34.53 -15.47 -18.46
N LEU A 25 -34.14 -16.73 -18.22
CA LEU A 25 -32.85 -17.39 -18.49
C LEU A 25 -31.68 -16.56 -19.07
N GLY A 26 -30.51 -16.63 -18.43
CA GLY A 26 -29.26 -16.30 -19.11
C GLY A 26 -28.00 -16.25 -18.23
N LEU A 27 -27.27 -17.37 -18.20
CA LEU A 27 -25.80 -17.48 -18.24
C LEU A 27 -24.99 -17.06 -17.00
N SER A 28 -24.48 -18.09 -16.32
CA SER A 28 -23.29 -18.09 -15.48
C SER A 28 -22.04 -17.62 -16.26
N ASP A 29 -21.22 -16.74 -15.69
CA ASP A 29 -19.86 -17.07 -15.25
C ASP A 29 -19.08 -15.84 -14.79
N GLY A 30 -18.27 -16.01 -13.74
CA GLY A 30 -17.01 -15.26 -13.61
C GLY A 30 -16.88 -14.23 -12.51
N ALA A 31 -17.70 -14.23 -11.45
CA ALA A 31 -17.28 -13.62 -10.19
C ALA A 31 -16.58 -14.71 -9.36
N SER A 32 -15.28 -14.90 -9.56
CA SER A 32 -14.48 -15.72 -8.64
C SER A 32 -14.58 -15.09 -7.26
N SER A 33 -15.48 -15.67 -6.45
CA SER A 33 -15.47 -15.53 -5.00
C SER A 33 -14.06 -15.89 -4.57
N ARG A 34 -13.33 -14.92 -4.03
CA ARG A 34 -12.14 -15.23 -3.25
C ARG A 34 -12.66 -16.03 -2.07
N ASP A 35 -12.55 -17.35 -2.17
CA ASP A 35 -12.91 -18.25 -1.08
C ASP A 35 -12.30 -17.72 0.21
N ALA A 36 -13.10 -17.76 1.27
CA ALA A 36 -12.70 -17.37 2.59
C ALA A 36 -11.40 -18.09 2.96
N ARG A 37 -10.28 -17.37 2.93
CA ARG A 37 -8.96 -17.90 3.25
C ARG A 37 -8.95 -18.46 4.68
N SER A 38 -8.43 -19.67 4.84
CA SER A 38 -8.18 -20.24 6.16
C SER A 38 -7.08 -19.44 6.87
N PRO A 39 -7.23 -19.09 8.15
CA PRO A 39 -6.17 -18.42 8.90
C PRO A 39 -4.99 -19.39 9.08
N GLY A 40 -3.83 -19.08 8.48
CA GLY A 40 -2.56 -19.73 8.83
C GLY A 40 -1.72 -20.30 7.69
N GLU A 41 -2.24 -20.44 6.47
CA GLU A 41 -1.43 -20.94 5.34
C GLU A 41 -0.96 -19.78 4.45
N ALA A 42 0.32 -19.77 4.12
CA ALA A 42 0.89 -18.76 3.23
C ALA A 42 0.20 -18.85 1.85
N PRO A 43 -0.14 -17.71 1.23
CA PRO A 43 -0.82 -17.72 -0.06
C PRO A 43 0.08 -18.36 -1.12
N ARG A 44 -0.48 -19.19 -2.01
CA ARG A 44 0.27 -19.58 -3.22
C ARG A 44 0.34 -18.37 -4.14
N LEU A 45 1.55 -17.93 -4.46
CA LEU A 45 1.75 -16.85 -5.41
C LEU A 45 1.64 -17.38 -6.83
N GLU A 46 0.65 -16.90 -7.56
CA GLU A 46 0.43 -17.26 -8.96
C GLU A 46 0.56 -16.02 -9.86
N GLY A 47 0.81 -16.28 -11.15
CA GLY A 47 0.89 -15.25 -12.18
C GLY A 47 1.88 -14.14 -11.84
N ARG A 48 1.41 -12.89 -11.85
CA ARG A 48 2.27 -11.70 -11.66
C ARG A 48 3.00 -11.69 -10.31
N LEU A 49 2.37 -12.15 -9.22
CA LEU A 49 2.98 -12.07 -7.89
C LEU A 49 4.06 -13.12 -7.71
N GLY A 50 3.87 -14.32 -8.29
CA GLY A 50 4.91 -15.35 -8.33
C GLY A 50 6.16 -14.83 -9.03
N LYS A 51 6.00 -14.25 -10.24
CA LYS A 51 7.11 -13.64 -10.98
C LYS A 51 7.83 -12.54 -10.18
N ILE A 52 7.07 -11.62 -9.57
CA ILE A 52 7.65 -10.55 -8.74
C ILE A 52 8.46 -11.13 -7.59
N TYR A 53 7.94 -12.16 -6.91
CA TYR A 53 8.64 -12.81 -5.81
C TYR A 53 9.91 -13.52 -6.27
N ASP A 54 9.84 -14.28 -7.37
CA ASP A 54 10.98 -15.03 -7.90
C ASP A 54 12.12 -14.12 -8.36
N GLU A 55 11.80 -12.95 -8.93
CA GLU A 55 12.78 -11.97 -9.43
C GLU A 55 13.23 -10.94 -8.36
N SER A 56 12.53 -10.91 -7.22
CA SER A 56 12.89 -10.06 -6.09
C SER A 56 14.23 -10.46 -5.48
N LEU A 57 14.74 -9.63 -4.57
CA LEU A 57 16.05 -9.80 -3.98
C LEU A 57 15.93 -10.01 -2.47
N PRO A 58 16.27 -11.20 -1.93
CA PRO A 58 16.48 -11.38 -0.51
C PRO A 58 17.62 -10.46 -0.01
N THR A 59 17.45 -9.86 1.16
CA THR A 59 18.43 -8.96 1.78
C THR A 59 18.64 -9.34 3.25
N PRO A 60 19.74 -8.88 3.89
CA PRO A 60 19.92 -9.10 5.32
C PRO A 60 18.77 -8.55 6.18
N ALA A 61 18.09 -7.50 5.73
CA ALA A 61 17.04 -6.81 6.49
C ALA A 61 15.61 -7.32 6.19
N GLY A 62 15.43 -8.19 5.19
CA GLY A 62 14.14 -8.61 4.65
C GLY A 62 14.25 -8.84 3.14
N ARG A 63 13.43 -8.19 2.32
CA ARG A 63 13.44 -8.35 0.85
C ARG A 63 13.22 -7.04 0.12
N ALA A 64 13.85 -6.93 -1.05
CA ALA A 64 13.63 -5.85 -1.98
C ALA A 64 12.86 -6.34 -3.21
N PHE A 65 11.78 -5.66 -3.56
CA PHE A 65 10.91 -5.96 -4.70
C PHE A 65 11.13 -4.98 -5.85
N PHE A 66 12.36 -4.52 -6.06
CA PHE A 66 12.70 -3.72 -7.23
C PHE A 66 12.78 -4.57 -8.49
N GLU A 67 12.45 -3.99 -9.65
CA GLU A 67 12.63 -4.66 -10.94
C GLU A 67 14.12 -4.99 -11.14
N VAL A 68 14.43 -6.04 -11.91
CA VAL A 68 15.82 -6.47 -12.13
C VAL A 68 16.71 -5.34 -12.67
N THR A 69 16.13 -4.44 -13.47
CA THR A 69 16.79 -3.27 -14.08
C THR A 69 17.03 -2.11 -13.10
N ASP A 70 16.41 -2.10 -11.93
CA ASP A 70 16.63 -1.11 -10.86
C ASP A 70 17.93 -1.41 -10.08
N GLU A 71 19.04 -1.63 -10.79
CA GLU A 71 20.30 -2.15 -10.25
C GLU A 71 20.81 -1.34 -9.05
N ARG A 72 20.76 0.00 -9.13
CA ARG A 72 21.23 0.88 -8.05
C ARG A 72 20.42 0.71 -6.77
N LEU A 73 19.11 0.53 -6.88
CA LEU A 73 18.23 0.35 -5.72
C LEU A 73 18.40 -1.05 -5.14
N ARG A 74 18.54 -2.07 -6.00
CA ARG A 74 18.90 -3.43 -5.58
C ARG A 74 20.23 -3.48 -4.82
N GLN A 75 21.25 -2.77 -5.30
CA GLN A 75 22.53 -2.65 -4.58
C GLN A 75 22.38 -1.91 -3.25
N SER A 76 21.62 -0.81 -3.22
CA SER A 76 21.33 -0.09 -1.98
C SER A 76 20.64 -0.99 -0.95
N ALA A 77 19.67 -1.79 -1.36
CA ALA A 77 18.91 -2.68 -0.49
C ALA A 77 19.78 -3.73 0.22
N LEU A 78 20.84 -4.21 -0.45
CA LEU A 78 21.81 -5.13 0.15
C LEU A 78 22.63 -4.51 1.29
N THR A 79 22.75 -3.18 1.32
CA THR A 79 23.48 -2.45 2.36
C THR A 79 22.62 -2.05 3.55
N THR A 80 21.29 -2.20 3.44
CA THR A 80 20.35 -1.84 4.49
C THR A 80 20.62 -2.65 5.75
N ARG A 81 20.86 -1.95 6.86
CA ARG A 81 21.05 -2.59 8.16
C ARG A 81 19.74 -3.24 8.62
N PRO A 82 19.78 -4.52 9.01
CA PRO A 82 18.65 -5.15 9.70
C PRO A 82 18.33 -4.38 10.97
N ARG A 83 17.03 -4.26 11.26
CA ARG A 83 16.56 -3.78 12.57
C ARG A 83 15.93 -4.98 13.28
N PRO A 84 16.37 -5.30 14.52
CA PRO A 84 15.73 -6.35 15.30
C PRO A 84 14.20 -6.16 15.34
N ASP A 85 13.45 -7.26 15.36
CA ASP A 85 11.97 -7.30 15.37
C ASP A 85 11.26 -6.73 14.13
N PHE A 86 12.02 -6.30 13.12
CA PHE A 86 11.48 -5.80 11.86
C PHE A 86 11.92 -6.62 10.65
N TYR A 87 10.95 -6.89 9.78
CA TYR A 87 11.19 -7.24 8.39
C TYR A 87 11.12 -5.98 7.53
N THR A 88 12.13 -5.75 6.70
CA THR A 88 12.18 -4.61 5.79
C THR A 88 11.68 -5.02 4.41
N ALA A 89 10.63 -4.36 3.92
CA ALA A 89 10.20 -4.45 2.53
C ALA A 89 10.64 -3.18 1.80
N ASP A 90 11.48 -3.35 0.77
CA ASP A 90 12.11 -2.25 0.01
C ASP A 90 11.60 -2.25 -1.44
N LEU A 91 10.88 -1.20 -1.84
CA LEU A 91 10.21 -1.13 -3.14
C LEU A 91 9.73 0.29 -3.45
N HIS A 92 9.48 0.58 -4.73
CA HIS A 92 8.86 1.84 -5.12
C HIS A 92 7.45 1.98 -4.54
N GLY A 93 7.09 3.19 -4.12
CA GLY A 93 5.75 3.47 -3.62
C GLY A 93 5.45 4.94 -3.49
N ASN A 94 4.21 5.19 -3.06
CA ASN A 94 3.66 6.49 -2.70
C ASN A 94 2.51 6.27 -1.70
N SER A 95 1.79 7.33 -1.34
CA SER A 95 0.69 7.23 -0.36
C SER A 95 -0.47 6.31 -0.78
N ALA A 96 -0.62 6.01 -2.07
CA ALA A 96 -1.74 5.27 -2.63
C ALA A 96 -1.41 3.81 -3.02
N GLY A 97 -0.14 3.42 -3.11
CA GLY A 97 0.23 2.09 -3.60
C GLY A 97 1.73 1.87 -3.74
N PHE A 98 2.07 0.66 -4.18
CA PHE A 98 3.43 0.24 -4.50
C PHE A 98 3.58 -0.09 -5.98
N ARG A 99 4.82 -0.24 -6.45
CA ARG A 99 5.11 -0.57 -7.84
C ARG A 99 6.37 -1.43 -7.97
N VAL A 100 6.34 -2.38 -8.90
CA VAL A 100 7.51 -3.17 -9.35
C VAL A 100 7.52 -3.14 -10.89
N GLY A 101 8.47 -2.43 -11.50
CA GLY A 101 8.41 -2.15 -12.94
C GLY A 101 7.08 -1.48 -13.33
N GLU A 102 6.34 -2.08 -14.25
CA GLU A 102 5.01 -1.59 -14.65
C GLU A 102 3.85 -2.09 -13.75
N GLU A 103 4.12 -3.07 -12.88
CA GLU A 103 3.10 -3.69 -12.03
C GLU A 103 2.75 -2.78 -10.85
N LYS A 104 1.45 -2.45 -10.73
CA LYS A 104 0.91 -1.71 -9.57
C LYS A 104 0.43 -2.69 -8.53
N LEU A 105 0.85 -2.48 -7.28
CA LEU A 105 0.49 -3.34 -6.16
C LEU A 105 -0.30 -2.57 -5.11
N GLY A 106 -1.36 -3.21 -4.59
CA GLY A 106 -2.06 -2.78 -3.40
C GLY A 106 -1.46 -3.36 -2.11
N ALA A 107 -2.08 -3.04 -0.98
CA ALA A 107 -1.69 -3.58 0.32
C ALA A 107 -1.80 -5.12 0.39
N ALA A 108 -2.87 -5.69 -0.17
CA ALA A 108 -3.08 -7.14 -0.18
C ALA A 108 -2.02 -7.87 -1.01
N ASP A 109 -1.64 -7.33 -2.18
CA ASP A 109 -0.60 -7.93 -3.02
C ASP A 109 0.76 -7.96 -2.28
N LEU A 110 1.16 -6.85 -1.65
CA LEU A 110 2.41 -6.80 -0.88
C LEU A 110 2.34 -7.69 0.37
N ALA A 111 1.18 -7.77 1.02
CA ALA A 111 1.00 -8.67 2.16
C ALA A 111 1.19 -10.14 1.75
N ASP A 112 0.66 -10.54 0.60
CA ASP A 112 0.83 -11.91 0.09
C ASP A 112 2.31 -12.20 -0.25
N LEU A 113 3.02 -11.24 -0.87
CA LEU A 113 4.47 -11.35 -1.14
C LEU A 113 5.30 -11.49 0.15
N ILE A 114 4.92 -10.81 1.22
CA ILE A 114 5.64 -10.87 2.52
C ILE A 114 5.34 -12.18 3.25
N ARG A 115 4.09 -12.67 3.22
CA ARG A 115 3.67 -13.89 3.94
C ARG A 115 4.39 -15.15 3.47
N VAL A 116 4.75 -15.22 2.19
CA VAL A 116 5.49 -16.36 1.65
C VAL A 116 7.00 -16.30 1.92
N ASP A 117 7.51 -15.16 2.40
CA ASP A 117 8.90 -15.07 2.79
C ASP A 117 9.09 -15.68 4.19
N GLU A 118 9.72 -16.85 4.24
CA GLU A 118 9.98 -17.57 5.49
C GLU A 118 10.81 -16.75 6.49
N THR A 119 11.57 -15.75 6.02
CA THR A 119 12.34 -14.87 6.91
C THR A 119 11.46 -13.82 7.59
N TRP A 120 10.24 -13.54 7.11
CA TRP A 120 9.38 -12.53 7.73
C TRP A 120 9.05 -12.88 9.19
N GLN A 121 8.69 -14.13 9.48
CA GLN A 121 8.44 -14.65 10.83
C GLN A 121 7.43 -13.80 11.63
N SER A 122 6.41 -13.26 10.96
CA SER A 122 5.37 -12.41 11.57
C SER A 122 5.91 -11.18 12.32
N ARG A 123 7.10 -10.71 11.95
CA ARG A 123 7.73 -9.51 12.52
C ARG A 123 6.98 -8.24 12.10
N SER A 124 7.17 -7.15 12.84
CA SER A 124 6.70 -5.84 12.38
C SER A 124 7.36 -5.50 11.04
N VAL A 125 6.68 -4.73 10.18
CA VAL A 125 7.22 -4.38 8.86
C VAL A 125 7.71 -2.94 8.85
N ARG A 126 8.90 -2.72 8.27
CA ARG A 126 9.40 -1.39 7.92
C ARG A 126 9.37 -1.24 6.40
N LEU A 127 8.69 -0.21 5.91
CA LEU A 127 8.65 0.12 4.49
C LEU A 127 9.80 1.06 4.13
N LEU A 128 10.74 0.58 3.31
CA LEU A 128 11.63 1.46 2.54
C LEU A 128 10.93 1.78 1.23
N SER A 129 9.91 2.61 1.33
CA SER A 129 9.04 2.93 0.20
C SER A 129 8.48 4.34 0.36
N CYS A 130 8.87 5.24 -0.54
CA CYS A 130 8.65 6.67 -0.44
C CYS A 130 7.18 7.03 -0.15
N SER A 131 6.96 7.90 0.83
CA SER A 131 5.67 8.54 1.14
C SER A 131 4.51 7.58 1.41
N THR A 132 4.77 6.29 1.67
CA THR A 132 3.72 5.28 1.91
C THR A 132 2.96 5.49 3.21
N GLY A 133 3.51 6.28 4.14
CA GLY A 133 2.86 6.76 5.35
C GLY A 133 2.23 8.16 5.23
N ALA A 134 2.22 8.78 4.05
CA ALA A 134 1.73 10.15 3.88
C ALA A 134 0.20 10.25 3.73
N GLY A 135 -0.37 11.37 4.16
CA GLY A 135 -1.79 11.68 4.03
C GLY A 135 -2.70 11.05 5.09
N ARG A 136 -4.02 11.22 4.89
CA ARG A 136 -5.07 10.82 5.84
C ARG A 136 -5.43 9.32 5.78
N ARG A 137 -5.25 8.68 4.62
CA ARG A 137 -5.53 7.25 4.38
C ARG A 137 -4.34 6.60 3.66
N PRO A 138 -3.18 6.51 4.33
CA PRO A 138 -1.96 5.99 3.72
C PRO A 138 -2.09 4.49 3.41
N ILE A 139 -1.48 4.05 2.32
CA ILE A 139 -1.42 2.63 1.95
C ILE A 139 -0.80 1.75 3.06
N ALA A 140 0.11 2.30 3.87
CA ALA A 140 0.72 1.61 5.00
C ALA A 140 -0.30 1.09 6.04
N GLN A 141 -1.40 1.81 6.28
CA GLN A 141 -2.46 1.32 7.19
C GLN A 141 -3.16 0.09 6.59
N GLY A 142 -3.41 0.09 5.28
CA GLY A 142 -3.95 -1.08 4.58
C GLY A 142 -3.03 -2.29 4.72
N LEU A 143 -1.72 -2.08 4.59
CA LEU A 143 -0.74 -3.16 4.75
C LEU A 143 -0.72 -3.71 6.20
N ALA A 144 -0.78 -2.83 7.20
CA ALA A 144 -0.85 -3.24 8.61
C ALA A 144 -2.10 -4.10 8.87
N ASN A 145 -3.24 -3.68 8.33
CA ASN A 145 -4.50 -4.41 8.44
C ASN A 145 -4.45 -5.78 7.75
N GLU A 146 -3.83 -5.88 6.57
CA GLU A 146 -3.67 -7.15 5.87
C GLU A 146 -2.75 -8.08 6.68
N LEU A 147 -1.55 -7.63 7.06
CA LEU A 147 -0.58 -8.49 7.74
C LEU A 147 -0.92 -8.79 9.20
N GLY A 148 -1.77 -7.99 9.85
CA GLY A 148 -2.07 -8.12 11.27
C GLY A 148 -0.90 -7.75 12.20
N VAL A 149 0.07 -6.98 11.69
CA VAL A 149 1.27 -6.54 12.43
C VAL A 149 1.46 -5.03 12.26
N ARG A 150 2.28 -4.44 13.13
CA ARG A 150 2.68 -3.04 13.00
C ARG A 150 3.46 -2.81 11.72
N VAL A 151 3.14 -1.72 11.01
CA VAL A 151 3.89 -1.21 9.86
C VAL A 151 4.46 0.17 10.18
N GLU A 152 5.75 0.36 9.95
CA GLU A 152 6.42 1.66 9.99
C GLU A 152 6.73 2.14 8.58
N ALA A 153 6.30 3.36 8.24
CA ALA A 153 6.37 3.89 6.88
C ALA A 153 6.73 5.38 6.85
N PRO A 154 7.46 5.85 5.82
CA PRO A 154 7.85 7.24 5.71
C PRO A 154 6.71 8.11 5.17
N THR A 155 6.58 9.35 5.66
CA THR A 155 5.67 10.36 5.11
C THR A 155 6.26 11.11 3.92
N GLY A 156 7.54 10.93 3.64
CA GLY A 156 8.26 11.55 2.53
C GLY A 156 9.16 10.58 1.78
N PRO A 157 9.99 11.07 0.86
CA PRO A 157 11.03 10.27 0.21
C PRO A 157 11.94 9.62 1.25
N VAL A 158 12.37 8.38 1.01
CA VAL A 158 13.27 7.65 1.89
C VAL A 158 14.42 7.07 1.08
N TRP A 159 15.62 7.04 1.66
CA TRP A 159 16.78 6.37 1.09
C TRP A 159 17.63 5.76 2.19
N VAL A 160 18.63 4.97 1.79
CA VAL A 160 19.61 4.38 2.70
C VAL A 160 20.90 5.19 2.60
N ASN A 161 21.42 5.66 3.73
CA ASN A 161 22.68 6.40 3.76
C ASN A 161 23.90 5.47 3.64
N HIS A 162 25.10 6.03 3.54
CA HIS A 162 26.37 5.27 3.43
C HIS A 162 26.66 4.31 4.60
N ARG A 163 25.93 4.42 5.71
CA ARG A 163 26.03 3.51 6.85
C ARG A 163 24.98 2.41 6.81
N GLY A 164 24.16 2.31 5.76
CA GLY A 164 23.08 1.34 5.70
C GLY A 164 21.86 1.74 6.54
N VAL A 165 21.77 2.98 7.00
CA VAL A 165 20.65 3.47 7.83
C VAL A 165 19.61 4.14 6.93
N PRO A 166 18.34 3.72 6.99
CA PRO A 166 17.24 4.41 6.32
C PRO A 166 17.01 5.83 6.87
N VAL A 167 16.82 6.78 5.97
CA VAL A 167 16.66 8.20 6.28
C VAL A 167 15.50 8.75 5.45
N VAL A 168 14.56 9.42 6.11
CA VAL A 168 13.47 10.12 5.42
C VAL A 168 13.91 11.54 5.13
N ASP A 169 13.57 12.02 3.94
CA ASP A 169 13.87 13.36 3.50
C ASP A 169 13.22 14.40 4.41
N SER A 170 14.04 15.03 5.24
CA SER A 170 13.69 16.03 6.23
C SER A 170 14.61 17.24 6.10
N VAL A 171 14.27 18.36 6.75
CA VAL A 171 15.14 19.55 6.78
C VAL A 171 16.54 19.20 7.32
N GLU A 172 16.61 18.35 8.35
CA GLU A 172 17.85 17.92 8.99
C GLU A 172 18.73 17.10 8.04
N THR A 173 18.15 16.18 7.26
CA THR A 173 18.90 15.28 6.37
C THR A 173 19.32 15.97 5.07
N ARG A 174 18.64 17.06 4.71
CA ARG A 174 18.96 17.90 3.54
C ARG A 174 20.11 18.88 3.78
N SER A 175 20.39 19.24 5.03
CA SER A 175 21.56 20.07 5.39
C SER A 175 22.89 19.47 4.93
N TRP A 176 22.92 18.15 4.71
CA TRP A 176 24.08 17.40 4.26
C TRP A 176 24.27 17.35 2.71
N TYR A 177 23.23 17.62 1.91
CA TYR A 177 23.31 17.57 0.42
C TYR A 177 22.70 18.78 -0.32
N GLY A 178 22.29 19.85 0.37
CA GLY A 178 22.01 21.16 -0.26
C GLY A 178 20.65 21.32 -0.96
N ALA A 179 19.62 20.55 -0.60
CA ALA A 179 18.27 20.64 -1.19
C ALA A 179 17.28 21.41 -0.28
N LYS A 180 16.42 22.27 -0.86
CA LYS A 180 15.29 22.90 -0.16
C LYS A 180 14.01 22.08 -0.35
N ALA A 181 13.18 21.98 0.68
CA ALA A 181 11.87 21.34 0.57
C ALA A 181 10.79 22.08 1.33
N THR A 182 9.55 21.77 0.96
CA THR A 182 8.37 22.52 1.35
C THR A 182 7.51 21.83 2.42
N GLU A 183 7.74 20.55 2.77
CA GLU A 183 7.14 19.85 3.94
C GLU A 183 8.08 18.76 4.53
N GLU A 184 8.01 18.51 5.85
CA GLU A 184 8.90 17.61 6.60
C GLU A 184 8.48 16.12 6.50
N GLY A 185 9.36 15.26 5.98
CA GLY A 185 9.19 13.82 6.04
C GLY A 185 9.58 13.25 7.40
N SER A 186 8.81 12.28 7.91
CA SER A 186 9.05 11.55 9.16
C SER A 186 8.63 10.09 9.05
N TRP A 187 9.01 9.26 10.02
CA TRP A 187 8.47 7.90 10.16
C TRP A 187 7.15 7.94 10.92
N ARG A 188 6.15 7.20 10.43
CA ARG A 188 4.89 6.94 11.13
C ARG A 188 4.69 5.45 11.34
N SER A 189 4.11 5.09 12.48
CA SER A 189 3.71 3.72 12.80
C SER A 189 2.21 3.53 12.66
N PHE A 190 1.81 2.38 12.14
CA PHE A 190 0.44 1.98 11.90
C PHE A 190 0.23 0.62 12.54
N ASP A 191 -0.59 0.55 13.57
CA ASP A 191 -1.05 -0.70 14.15
C ASP A 191 -2.30 -1.19 13.40
N PRO A 192 -2.56 -2.51 13.31
CA PRO A 192 -3.75 -3.02 12.65
C PRO A 192 -5.02 -2.54 13.38
N ASP A 193 -5.99 -2.03 12.62
CA ASP A 193 -7.26 -1.47 13.15
C ASP A 193 -8.12 -2.53 13.86
N ARG A 194 -7.85 -3.82 13.61
CA ARG A 194 -8.43 -4.94 14.35
C ARG A 194 -7.31 -5.90 14.76
N PRO A 195 -7.26 -6.34 16.03
CA PRO A 195 -6.42 -7.47 16.39
C PRO A 195 -6.86 -8.69 15.58
N GLY A 196 -5.89 -9.46 15.08
CA GLY A 196 -6.13 -10.66 14.28
C GLY A 196 -7.22 -11.54 14.89
N LYS A 197 -8.17 -11.97 14.05
CA LYS A 197 -9.20 -12.93 14.44
C LYS A 197 -8.59 -14.27 14.83
#